data_AF-A0A9D4IZ61-F1
#
_entry.id   AF-A0A9D4IZ61-F1
#
_cell.length_a   1.000
_cell.length_b   1.000
_cell.length_c   1.000
_cell.angle_alpha   90.00
_cell.angle_beta   90.00
_cell.angle_gamma   90.00
#
_symmetry.space_group_name_H-M   'P 1'
#
loop_
_entity.id
_entity.type
_entity.pdbx_description
1 polymer ?
#
loop_
_entity_poly.entity_id
_entity_poly.type
_entity_poly.pdbx_seq_one_letter_code
_entity_poly.pdbx_strand_id
1 'polypeptide(L)'
;MVLIENRRIVVLIENRRIIVQLEKRRIMVLIENSRIMVLIENRRIIVPLENRRIVVLIENRLIIVQLENIRIIVLIEKIRIMVLIENIRIMVII
;
A
#
# COMPACT_ATOMS: atom_id res chain seq x y z
N MET A 1 -13.34 -4.14 -6.79
CA MET A 1 -12.10 -4.78 -7.28
C MET A 1 -11.68 -4.02 -8.51
N VAL A 2 -10.47 -3.47 -8.52
CA VAL A 2 -9.92 -2.69 -9.64
C VAL A 2 -8.61 -3.36 -10.04
N LEU A 3 -8.51 -3.77 -11.31
CA LEU A 3 -7.30 -4.32 -11.92
C LEU A 3 -6.82 -3.33 -12.98
N ILE A 4 -5.58 -2.87 -12.87
CA ILE A 4 -5.03 -1.89 -13.81
C ILE A 4 -3.69 -2.37 -14.31
N GLU A 5 -3.55 -2.35 -15.64
CA GLU A 5 -2.39 -2.86 -16.32
C GLU A 5 -1.64 -1.80 -17.17
N ASN A 6 -0.69 -1.00 -16.62
CA ASN A 6 0.06 0.00 -17.41
C ASN A 6 1.49 0.33 -16.92
N ARG A 7 2.46 0.69 -17.79
CA ARG A 7 3.87 0.96 -17.40
C ARG A 7 4.04 1.91 -16.20
N ARG A 8 3.10 2.85 -16.02
CA ARG A 8 2.95 3.71 -14.84
C ARG A 8 1.47 3.76 -14.46
N ILE A 9 1.19 3.74 -13.15
CA ILE A 9 -0.18 3.81 -12.62
C ILE A 9 -0.25 4.89 -11.53
N VAL A 10 -1.30 5.71 -11.60
CA VAL A 10 -1.73 6.63 -10.54
C VAL A 10 -3.18 6.29 -10.22
N VAL A 11 -3.48 6.02 -8.94
CA VAL A 11 -4.82 5.61 -8.49
C VAL A 11 -5.21 6.44 -7.28
N LEU A 12 -6.42 7.02 -7.33
CA LEU A 12 -7.09 7.70 -6.22
C LEU A 12 -8.40 6.95 -5.91
N ILE A 13 -8.64 6.59 -4.66
CA ILE A 13 -9.89 5.93 -4.28
C ILE A 13 -10.38 6.36 -2.91
N GLU A 14 -11.67 6.70 -2.84
CA GLU A 14 -12.42 7.00 -1.63
C GLU A 14 -13.63 6.06 -1.54
N ASN A 15 -13.72 5.26 -0.48
CA ASN A 15 -14.80 4.28 -0.30
C ASN A 15 -14.90 3.77 1.16
N ARG A 16 -15.80 2.82 1.44
CA ARG A 16 -15.83 2.13 2.75
C ARG A 16 -14.89 0.93 2.84
N ARG A 17 -14.73 0.16 1.76
CA ARG A 17 -13.89 -1.04 1.69
C ARG A 17 -13.30 -1.20 0.29
N ILE A 18 -12.01 -1.50 0.20
CA ILE A 18 -11.32 -1.66 -1.08
C ILE A 18 -10.38 -2.87 -1.06
N ILE A 19 -10.31 -3.54 -2.21
CA ILE A 19 -9.26 -4.48 -2.59
C ILE A 19 -8.64 -4.00 -3.91
N VAL A 20 -7.31 -3.78 -3.93
CA VAL A 20 -6.54 -3.35 -5.12
C VAL A 20 -5.40 -4.33 -5.41
N GLN A 21 -5.25 -4.70 -6.69
CA GLN A 21 -4.10 -5.46 -7.21
C GLN A 21 -3.43 -4.69 -8.35
N LEU A 22 -2.11 -4.51 -8.29
CA LEU A 22 -1.36 -3.76 -9.31
C LEU A 22 0.03 -4.38 -9.60
N GLU A 23 0.40 -4.53 -10.87
CA GLU A 23 1.64 -5.23 -11.28
C GLU A 23 2.46 -4.49 -12.35
N LYS A 24 3.39 -3.56 -12.02
CA LYS A 24 4.03 -2.69 -13.04
C LYS A 24 5.48 -2.27 -12.77
N ARG A 25 5.99 -1.23 -13.45
CA ARG A 25 7.33 -0.67 -13.17
C ARG A 25 7.30 0.41 -12.08
N ARG A 26 6.28 1.28 -12.07
CA ARG A 26 6.14 2.39 -11.12
C ARG A 26 4.68 2.59 -10.75
N ILE A 27 4.40 2.72 -9.46
CA ILE A 27 3.05 2.94 -8.95
C ILE A 27 3.04 4.03 -7.88
N MET A 28 2.01 4.88 -7.97
CA MET A 28 1.60 5.80 -6.92
C MET A 28 0.12 5.55 -6.60
N VAL A 29 -0.21 5.34 -5.33
CA VAL A 29 -1.58 5.09 -4.87
C VAL A 29 -1.89 5.97 -3.68
N LEU A 30 -3.01 6.70 -3.72
CA LEU A 30 -3.55 7.42 -2.57
C LEU A 30 -4.93 6.85 -2.24
N ILE A 31 -5.14 6.47 -0.97
CA ILE A 31 -6.38 5.83 -0.56
C ILE A 31 -6.88 6.28 0.83
N GLU A 32 -8.15 6.69 0.89
CA GLU A 32 -8.86 7.11 2.11
C GLU A 32 -10.14 6.28 2.32
N ASN A 33 -10.16 5.39 3.31
CA ASN A 33 -11.28 4.46 3.57
C ASN A 33 -11.38 4.00 5.05
N SER A 34 -12.37 3.16 5.35
CA SER A 34 -12.43 2.45 6.64
C SER A 34 -11.60 1.16 6.67
N ARG A 35 -11.49 0.42 5.56
CA ARG A 35 -10.75 -0.86 5.48
C ARG A 35 -10.11 -1.06 4.11
N ILE A 36 -8.83 -1.42 4.10
CA ILE A 36 -8.06 -1.63 2.86
C ILE A 36 -7.30 -2.95 2.89
N MET A 37 -7.29 -3.63 1.74
CA MET A 37 -6.32 -4.65 1.37
C MET A 37 -5.64 -4.27 0.04
N VAL A 38 -4.31 -4.21 0.03
CA VAL A 38 -3.50 -3.81 -1.13
C VAL A 38 -2.42 -4.86 -1.40
N LEU A 39 -2.36 -5.31 -2.65
CA LEU A 39 -1.35 -6.22 -3.20
C LEU A 39 -0.63 -5.51 -4.35
N ILE A 40 0.69 -5.38 -4.26
CA ILE A 40 1.47 -4.71 -5.30
C ILE A 40 2.80 -5.41 -5.59
N GLU A 41 3.03 -5.72 -6.87
CA GLU A 41 4.30 -6.26 -7.38
C GLU A 41 4.93 -5.29 -8.39
N ASN A 42 6.10 -4.71 -8.08
CA ASN A 42 6.63 -3.60 -8.88
C ASN A 42 8.15 -3.38 -8.74
N ARG A 43 8.74 -2.45 -9.52
CA ARG A 43 10.13 -1.98 -9.24
C ARG A 43 10.18 -0.85 -8.20
N ARG A 44 9.24 0.10 -8.23
CA ARG A 44 9.17 1.24 -7.31
C ARG A 44 7.71 1.57 -6.97
N ILE A 45 7.44 1.86 -5.70
CA ILE A 45 6.10 2.19 -5.17
C ILE A 45 6.18 3.37 -4.20
N ILE A 46 5.17 4.25 -4.26
CA ILE A 46 4.84 5.25 -3.23
C ILE A 46 3.36 5.10 -2.86
N VAL A 47 3.07 4.88 -1.58
CA VAL A 47 1.70 4.62 -1.09
C VAL A 47 1.43 5.38 0.21
N PRO A 48 0.68 6.50 0.14
CA PRO A 48 -0.02 7.11 1.27
C PRO A 48 -1.40 6.46 1.51
N LEU A 49 -1.68 6.06 2.77
CA LEU A 49 -2.97 5.50 3.18
C LEU A 49 -3.46 6.05 4.53
N GLU A 50 -4.70 6.51 4.56
CA GLU A 50 -5.37 7.00 5.78
C GLU A 50 -6.68 6.23 6.04
N ASN A 51 -6.70 5.39 7.09
CA ASN A 51 -7.83 4.47 7.35
C ASN A 51 -7.99 4.03 8.82
N ARG A 52 -9.02 3.21 9.11
CA ARG A 52 -9.12 2.51 10.40
C ARG A 52 -8.35 1.20 10.45
N ARG A 53 -8.29 0.46 9.33
CA ARG A 53 -7.60 -0.85 9.23
C ARG A 53 -6.96 -1.04 7.86
N ILE A 54 -5.69 -1.44 7.85
CA ILE A 54 -4.93 -1.69 6.62
C ILE A 54 -4.20 -3.02 6.68
N VAL A 55 -4.27 -3.76 5.58
CA VAL A 55 -3.38 -4.89 5.26
C VAL A 55 -2.70 -4.61 3.94
N VAL A 56 -1.37 -4.64 3.92
CA VAL A 56 -0.55 -4.32 2.74
C VAL A 56 0.49 -5.41 2.52
N LEU A 57 0.53 -5.93 1.29
CA LEU A 57 1.47 -6.94 0.80
C LEU A 57 2.22 -6.35 -0.39
N ILE A 58 3.55 -6.31 -0.31
CA ILE A 58 4.35 -5.65 -1.34
C ILE A 58 5.65 -6.40 -1.68
N GLU A 59 5.90 -6.61 -2.97
CA GLU A 59 7.13 -7.27 -3.49
C GLU A 59 7.83 -6.40 -4.56
N ASN A 60 8.98 -5.76 -4.23
CA ASN A 60 9.70 -4.82 -5.13
C ASN A 60 11.20 -4.70 -4.79
N ARG A 61 11.91 -3.87 -5.58
CA ARG A 61 13.24 -3.36 -5.22
C ARG A 61 13.22 -2.18 -4.23
N LEU A 62 12.29 -1.23 -4.37
CA LEU A 62 12.20 -0.02 -3.54
C LEU A 62 10.74 0.30 -3.14
N ILE A 63 10.52 0.74 -1.90
CA ILE A 63 9.23 1.30 -1.43
C ILE A 63 9.44 2.51 -0.53
N ILE A 64 8.49 3.43 -0.62
CA ILE A 64 8.17 4.42 0.39
C ILE A 64 6.69 4.24 0.75
N VAL A 65 6.40 4.04 2.04
CA VAL A 65 5.02 3.89 2.54
C VAL A 65 4.78 4.87 3.68
N GLN A 66 3.65 5.57 3.63
CA GLN A 66 3.16 6.45 4.70
C GLN A 66 1.77 5.97 5.12
N LEU A 67 1.60 5.69 6.41
CA LEU A 67 0.36 5.14 6.93
C LEU A 67 -0.10 5.84 8.20
N GLU A 68 -1.37 6.25 8.24
CA GLU A 68 -2.01 6.89 9.42
C GLU A 68 -3.32 6.15 9.80
N ASN A 69 -3.28 5.33 10.86
CA ASN A 69 -4.35 4.36 11.14
C ASN A 69 -4.44 3.83 12.60
N ILE A 70 -5.56 3.15 12.92
CA ILE A 70 -5.73 2.46 14.22
C ILE A 70 -4.99 1.11 14.25
N ARG A 71 -5.04 0.34 13.16
CA ARG A 71 -4.38 -0.98 13.07
C ARG A 71 -3.78 -1.22 11.69
N ILE A 72 -2.53 -1.68 11.67
CA ILE A 72 -1.80 -2.00 10.44
C ILE A 72 -1.08 -3.35 10.55
N ILE A 73 -1.16 -4.10 9.45
CA ILE A 73 -0.30 -5.25 9.17
C ILE A 73 0.40 -4.99 7.83
N VAL A 74 1.74 -5.08 7.83
CA VAL A 74 2.55 -4.95 6.61
C VAL A 74 3.45 -6.16 6.46
N LEU A 75 3.42 -6.77 5.27
CA LEU A 75 4.40 -7.75 4.81
C LEU A 75 5.20 -7.17 3.64
N ILE A 76 6.53 -7.26 3.72
CA ILE A 76 7.42 -6.66 2.73
C ILE A 76 8.60 -7.57 2.43
N GLU A 77 8.75 -8.01 1.18
CA GLU A 77 9.94 -8.78 0.74
C GLU A 77 10.82 -7.97 -0.22
N LYS A 78 11.85 -7.23 0.26
CA LYS A 78 12.58 -6.23 -0.55
C LYS A 78 14.03 -5.91 -0.18
N ILE A 79 14.72 -5.25 -1.13
CA ILE A 79 16.11 -4.78 -0.99
C ILE A 79 16.23 -3.48 -0.17
N ARG A 80 15.35 -2.48 -0.36
CA ARG A 80 15.32 -1.27 0.49
C ARG A 80 13.90 -0.80 0.77
N ILE A 81 13.68 -0.37 2.01
CA ILE A 81 12.38 -0.01 2.55
C ILE A 81 12.52 1.28 3.38
N MET A 82 11.60 2.22 3.16
CA MET A 82 11.35 3.35 4.06
C MET A 82 9.87 3.34 4.44
N VAL A 83 9.60 3.35 5.73
CA VAL A 83 8.24 3.26 6.29
C VAL A 83 8.08 4.34 7.34
N LEU A 84 7.07 5.18 7.19
CA LEU A 84 6.63 6.13 8.20
C LEU A 84 5.20 5.76 8.62
N ILE A 85 5.01 5.56 9.91
CA ILE A 85 3.76 5.06 10.47
C ILE A 85 3.37 5.88 11.68
N GLU A 86 2.14 6.36 11.70
CA GLU A 86 1.50 6.95 12.88
C GLU A 86 0.27 6.13 13.26
N ASN A 87 0.40 5.25 14.26
CA ASN A 87 -0.67 4.32 14.66
C ASN A 87 -0.73 3.98 16.14
N ILE A 88 -1.90 3.45 16.55
CA ILE A 88 -2.13 2.85 17.88
C ILE A 88 -1.59 1.41 17.96
N ARG A 89 -1.65 0.59 16.89
CA ARG A 89 -1.10 -0.78 16.85
C ARG A 89 -0.48 -1.15 15.50
N ILE A 90 0.71 -1.74 15.53
CA ILE A 90 1.52 -2.08 14.35
C ILE A 90 2.08 -3.50 14.46
N MET A 91 2.03 -4.25 13.35
CA MET A 91 2.82 -5.46 13.14
C MET A 91 3.52 -5.38 11.79
N VAL A 92 4.85 -5.48 11.79
CA VAL A 92 5.69 -5.50 10.58
C VAL A 92 6.38 -6.84 10.49
N ILE A 93 6.28 -7.47 9.33
CA ILE A 93 6.97 -8.70 8.97
C ILE A 93 7.79 -8.39 7.72
N ILE A 94 9.10 -8.64 7.79
CA ILE A 94 10.10 -8.39 6.74
C ILE A 94 10.64 -9.73 6.27
#